data_AF-A0A6G8D9V5-F1
#
_entry.id   AF-A0A6G8D9V5-F1
#
_cell.length_a   1.000
_cell.length_b   1.000
_cell.length_c   1.000
_cell.angle_alpha   90.00
_cell.angle_beta   90.00
_cell.angle_gamma   90.00
#
_symmetry.space_group_name_H-M   'P 1'
#
loop_
_entity.id
_entity.type
_entity.pdbx_description
1 polymer ?
#
loop_
_entity_poly.entity_id
_entity_poly.type
_entity_poly.pdbx_seq_one_letter_code
_entity_poly.pdbx_strand_id
1 'polypeptide(L)' 'MPNKNAIDPPAYLELMQTILDIPVREEWKAGVCLHLANAARMADILEAADLDPDSLVLAGTFTPDSGGERTTTETTP' A
#
# COMPACT_ATOMS: atom_id res chain seq x y z
N MET A 1 -5.31 14.22 20.89
CA MET A 1 -4.21 14.61 20.00
C MET A 1 -4.82 15.04 18.67
N PRO A 2 -4.41 16.14 18.03
CA PRO A 2 -4.89 16.45 16.69
C PRO A 2 -4.50 15.31 15.75
N ASN A 3 -5.41 14.92 14.84
CA ASN A 3 -5.12 13.87 13.87
C ASN A 3 -3.98 14.35 12.97
N LYS A 4 -2.79 13.74 13.11
CA LYS A 4 -1.56 14.20 12.45
C LYS A 4 -1.65 14.07 10.93
N ASN A 5 -2.61 13.28 10.43
CA ASN A 5 -2.81 12.90 9.04
C ASN A 5 -4.20 13.29 8.51
N ALA A 6 -4.73 14.45 8.90
CA ALA A 6 -5.96 14.95 8.28
C ALA A 6 -5.72 15.24 6.79
N ILE A 7 -5.91 14.22 5.95
CA ILE A 7 -5.86 14.32 4.49
C ILE A 7 -7.01 15.23 4.05
N ASP A 8 -6.69 16.15 3.14
CA ASP A 8 -7.66 16.89 2.33
C ASP A 8 -7.83 16.14 1.00
N PRO A 9 -8.92 15.35 0.82
CA PRO A 9 -9.03 14.45 -0.34
C PRO A 9 -9.01 15.18 -1.69
N PRO A 10 -9.69 16.33 -1.88
CA PRO A 10 -9.53 17.15 -3.08
C PRO A 10 -8.09 17.55 -3.39
N ALA A 11 -7.36 18.13 -2.43
CA ALA A 11 -5.98 18.56 -2.66
C ALA A 11 -5.04 17.38 -2.95
N TYR A 12 -5.25 16.26 -2.26
CA TYR A 12 -4.50 15.02 -2.49
C TYR A 12 -4.77 14.47 -3.90
N LEU A 13 -6.03 14.44 -4.34
CA LEU A 13 -6.40 13.97 -5.67
C LEU A 13 -5.75 14.81 -6.78
N GLU A 14 -5.76 16.13 -6.67
CA GLU A 14 -5.13 17.02 -7.67
C GLU A 14 -3.62 16.79 -7.76
N LEU A 15 -2.94 16.63 -6.62
CA LEU A 15 -1.51 16.30 -6.58
C LEU A 15 -1.23 14.95 -7.23
N MET A 16 -1.99 13.91 -6.86
CA MET A 16 -1.73 12.54 -7.31
C MET A 16 -2.04 12.32 -8.79
N GLN A 17 -3.03 13.00 -9.35
CA GLN A 17 -3.27 12.98 -10.80
C GLN A 17 -2.04 13.46 -11.58
N THR A 18 -1.33 14.46 -11.06
CA THR A 18 -0.10 15.00 -11.67
C THR A 18 1.08 14.03 -11.53
N ILE A 19 1.26 13.45 -10.33
CA ILE A 19 2.41 12.55 -10.05
C ILE A 19 2.28 11.22 -10.79
N LEU A 20 1.07 10.65 -10.82
CA LEU A 20 0.81 9.34 -11.41
C LEU A 20 0.47 9.41 -12.90
N ASP A 21 0.23 10.62 -13.43
CA ASP A 21 -0.25 10.84 -14.79
C ASP A 21 -1.56 10.08 -15.09
N ILE A 22 -2.47 10.05 -14.10
CA ILE A 22 -3.78 9.40 -14.20
C ILE A 22 -4.85 10.48 -14.01
N PRO A 23 -5.34 11.11 -15.09
CA PRO A 23 -6.39 12.11 -14.98
C PRO A 23 -7.73 11.46 -14.61
N VAL A 24 -8.44 12.07 -13.66
CA VAL A 24 -9.77 11.68 -13.22
C VAL A 24 -10.79 12.65 -13.81
N ARG A 25 -11.84 12.11 -14.43
CA ARG A 25 -12.92 12.91 -15.01
C ARG A 25 -13.64 13.71 -13.93
N GLU A 26 -14.08 14.93 -14.26
CA GLU A 26 -14.74 15.83 -13.31
C GLU A 26 -15.96 15.19 -12.64
N GLU A 27 -16.79 14.47 -13.41
CA GLU A 27 -17.97 13.78 -12.89
C GLU A 27 -17.65 12.65 -11.88
N TRP A 28 -16.40 12.18 -11.83
CA TRP A 28 -15.95 11.11 -10.92
C TRP A 28 -15.25 11.65 -9.66
N LYS A 29 -14.75 12.89 -9.68
CA LYS A 29 -13.93 13.44 -8.59
C LYS A 29 -14.62 13.35 -7.23
N ALA A 30 -15.92 13.67 -7.16
CA ALA A 30 -16.68 13.58 -5.92
C ALA A 30 -16.68 12.16 -5.32
N GLY A 31 -16.86 11.14 -6.15
CA GLY A 31 -16.83 9.73 -5.73
C GLY A 31 -15.43 9.29 -5.30
N VAL A 32 -14.40 9.68 -6.05
CA VAL A 32 -13.00 9.38 -5.70
C VAL A 32 -12.62 10.04 -4.37
N CYS A 33 -12.97 11.31 -4.15
CA CYS A 33 -12.73 12.00 -2.89
C CYS A 33 -13.43 11.31 -1.71
N LEU A 34 -14.65 10.80 -1.89
CA LEU A 34 -15.34 10.00 -0.87
C LEU A 34 -14.55 8.72 -0.53
N HIS A 35 -14.07 7.99 -1.53
CA HIS A 35 -13.28 6.78 -1.31
C HIS A 35 -11.93 7.07 -0.65
N LEU A 36 -11.25 8.16 -1.03
CA LEU A 36 -10.04 8.63 -0.38
C LEU A 36 -10.28 8.95 1.10
N ALA A 37 -11.38 9.64 1.41
CA ALA A 37 -11.76 9.92 2.80
C ALA A 37 -12.03 8.63 3.59
N ASN A 38 -12.62 7.62 2.96
CA ASN A 38 -12.84 6.31 3.60
C ASN A 38 -11.51 5.59 3.86
N ALA A 39 -10.60 5.61 2.89
CA ALA A 39 -9.27 5.01 3.02
C ALA A 39 -8.45 5.67 4.14
N ALA A 40 -8.50 7.01 4.24
CA ALA A 40 -7.87 7.75 5.34
C ALA A 40 -8.38 7.29 6.71
N ARG A 41 -9.70 7.10 6.86
CA ARG A 41 -10.28 6.57 8.11
C ARG A 41 -9.82 5.14 8.42
N MET A 42 -9.64 4.30 7.41
CA MET A 42 -9.09 2.95 7.63
C MET A 42 -7.62 3.01 8.02
N ALA A 43 -6.84 3.90 7.42
CA ALA A 43 -5.44 4.12 7.79
C ALA A 43 -5.31 4.58 9.24
N ASP A 44 -6.16 5.52 9.70
CA ASP A 44 -6.20 5.96 11.09
C ASP A 44 -6.45 4.80 12.06
N ILE A 45 -7.32 3.84 11.69
CA ILE A 45 -7.57 2.63 12.51
C ILE A 45 -6.32 1.75 12.57
N LEU A 46 -5.63 1.56 11.44
CA LEU A 46 -4.41 0.75 11.37
C LEU A 46 -3.25 1.39 12.16
N GLU A 47 -3.08 2.71 12.07
CA GLU A 47 -2.05 3.44 12.82
C GLU A 47 -2.29 3.41 14.33
N ALA A 48 -3.56 3.32 14.75
CA ALA A 48 -3.93 3.21 16.15
C ALA A 48 -3.76 1.78 16.72
N ALA A 49 -3.46 0.78 15.88
CA ALA A 49 -3.24 -0.58 16.34
C ALA A 49 -1.94 -0.67 17.15
N ASP A 50 -2.02 -1.30 18.33
CA ASP A 50 -0.84 -1.61 19.13
C ASP A 50 -0.12 -2.81 18.49
N LEU A 51 1.02 -2.53 17.86
CA LEU A 51 1.81 -3.51 17.13
C LEU A 51 3.15 -3.69 17.83
N ASP A 52 3.47 -4.92 18.19
CA ASP A 52 4.81 -5.27 18.67
C ASP A 52 5.80 -5.29 17.49
N PRO A 53 6.77 -4.35 17.43
CA PRO A 53 7.70 -4.21 16.31
C PRO A 53 8.53 -5.47 16.05
N ASP A 54 8.82 -6.25 17.10
CA ASP A 54 9.63 -7.46 16.99
C ASP A 54 8.85 -8.66 16.43
N SER A 55 7.52 -8.53 16.34
CA SER A 55 6.62 -9.54 15.78
C SER A 55 6.18 -9.25 14.33
N LEU A 56 6.50 -8.07 13.80
CA LEU A 56 6.02 -7.62 12.50
C LEU A 56 6.81 -8.28 11.37
N VAL A 57 6.20 -9.32 10.78
CA VAL A 57 6.68 -9.92 9.53
C VAL A 57 5.78 -9.47 8.39
N LEU A 58 6.37 -8.90 7.35
CA LEU A 58 5.65 -8.55 6.12
C LEU A 58 5.07 -9.82 5.49
N ALA A 59 3.78 -9.80 5.17
CA ALA A 59 3.13 -10.91 4.48
C ALA A 59 3.68 -11.03 3.05
N GLY A 60 4.11 -12.23 2.65
CA GLY A 60 4.56 -12.51 1.28
C GLY A 60 5.95 -11.94 0.96
N THR A 61 6.86 -11.91 1.93
CA THR A 61 8.26 -11.54 1.68
C THR A 61 8.92 -12.50 0.69
N PHE A 62 9.53 -11.93 -0.34
CA PHE A 62 10.44 -12.67 -1.20
C PHE A 62 11.70 -12.99 -0.42
N THR A 63 11.99 -14.29 -0.28
CA THR A 63 13.28 -14.76 0.21
C THR A 63 14.06 -15.25 -1.00
N PRO A 64 15.18 -14.59 -1.38
CA PRO A 64 16.02 -15.08 -2.46
C PRO A 64 16.53 -16.49 -2.10
N ASP A 65 16.54 -17.39 -3.07
CA ASP A 65 17.11 -18.73 -2.89
C ASP A 65 18.52 -18.60 -2.32
N SER A 66 18.76 -19.18 -1.14
CA SER A 66 20.06 -19.22 -0.50
C SER A 66 20.95 -20.28 -1.17
N GLY A 67 21.12 -20.20 -2.49
CA GLY A 67 22.12 -20.96 -3.26
C GLY A 67 22.18 -22.46 -2.99
N GLY A 68 21.08 -23.09 -2.57
CA GLY A 68 21.04 -24.53 -2.30
C GLY A 68 21.32 -25.28 -3.60
N GLU A 69 22.38 -26.08 -3.59
CA GLU A 69 22.89 -26.85 -4.72
C GLU A 69 21.74 -27.47 -5.53
N ARG A 70 21.67 -27.10 -6.82
CA ARG A 70 20.90 -27.89 -7.78
C ARG A 70 21.61 -29.24 -7.90
N THR A 71 21.16 -30.23 -7.16
CA THR A 71 21.44 -31.63 -7.48
C THR A 71 20.70 -31.94 -8.78
N THR A 72 21.36 -31.67 -9.90
CA THR A 72 20.93 -32.21 -11.20
C THR A 72 21.12 -33.73 -11.12
N THR A 73 20.06 -34.47 -10.78
CA THR A 73 19.98 -35.89 -11.13
C THR A 73 19.86 -35.96 -12.65
N GLU A 74 21.00 -36.08 -13.31
CA GLU A 74 21.12 -36.45 -14.71
C GLU A 74 20.71 -37.92 -14.83
N THR A 75 19.44 -38.17 -15.15
CA THR A 75 19.00 -39.49 -15.63
C THR A 75 19.30 -39.53 -17.13
N THR A 76 20.44 -40.13 -17.47
CA THR A 76 20.78 -40.51 -18.87
C THR A 76 19.92 -41.72 -19.28
N PRO A 77 19.41 -41.78 -20.53
CA PRO A 77 18.45 -42.79 -21.01
C PRO A 77 18.98 -44.23 -21.02
#